data_AF-A0A524K3R2-F1
#
_entry.id   AF-A0A524K3R2-F1
#
_cell.length_a   1.000
_cell.length_b   1.000
_cell.length_c   1.000
_cell.angle_alpha   90.00
_cell.angle_beta   90.00
_cell.angle_gamma   90.00
#
_symmetry.space_group_name_H-M   'P 1'
#
loop_
_entity.id
_entity.type
_entity.pdbx_description
1 polymer ?
#
loop_
_entity_poly.entity_id
_entity_poly.type
_entity_poly.pdbx_seq_one_letter_code
_entity_poly.pdbx_strand_id
1 'polypeptide(L)'
;VKEGERILAKLKPDDTMVLLDLQGDELDSLGFAKSLDEQFTYASNTLVFVIGGSMGVDDAVRKRADRLWKLSSVTFPHQIVRLLLLEQIYRAFKINTHQIYHK
;
A
#
# COMPACT_ATOMS: atom_id res chain seq x y z
N VAL A 1 -0.96 5.64 -24.02
CA VAL A 1 -0.24 5.84 -22.74
C VAL A 1 -0.42 4.57 -21.95
N LYS A 2 0.69 3.86 -21.69
CA LYS A 2 0.62 2.61 -20.91
C LYS A 2 0.22 2.94 -19.48
N GLU A 3 -0.47 2.04 -18.80
CA GLU A 3 -1.02 2.27 -17.46
C GLU A 3 0.06 2.74 -16.47
N GLY A 4 1.26 2.15 -16.52
CA GLY A 4 2.37 2.52 -15.66
C GLY A 4 2.83 3.98 -15.80
N GLU A 5 2.86 4.51 -17.03
CA GLU A 5 3.21 5.93 -17.26
C GLU A 5 2.19 6.86 -16.59
N ARG A 6 0.90 6.50 -16.61
CA ARG A 6 -0.16 7.30 -15.97
C ARG A 6 -0.03 7.28 -14.45
N ILE A 7 0.37 6.16 -13.87
CA ILE A 7 0.64 6.02 -12.43
C ILE A 7 1.83 6.90 -12.05
N LEU A 8 2.96 6.72 -12.74
CA LEU A 8 4.20 7.44 -12.44
C LEU A 8 4.04 8.96 -12.58
N ALA A 9 3.26 9.42 -13.57
CA ALA A 9 2.98 10.85 -13.75
C ALA A 9 2.14 11.49 -12.63
N LYS A 10 1.55 10.70 -11.72
CA LYS A 10 0.81 11.20 -10.55
C LYS A 10 1.66 11.29 -9.29
N LEU A 11 2.83 10.67 -9.28
CA LEU A 11 3.72 10.64 -8.13
C LEU A 11 4.64 11.84 -8.12
N LYS A 12 4.91 12.38 -6.94
CA LYS A 12 6.00 13.32 -6.72
C LYS A 12 7.31 12.56 -6.47
N PRO A 13 8.47 13.20 -6.70
CA PRO A 13 9.77 12.57 -6.44
C PRO A 13 9.95 12.14 -4.99
N ASP A 14 9.38 12.89 -4.05
CA ASP A 14 9.50 12.68 -2.61
C ASP A 14 8.41 11.81 -2.01
N ASP A 15 7.37 11.41 -2.76
CA ASP A 15 6.32 10.51 -2.24
C ASP A 15 6.91 9.15 -1.85
N THR A 16 6.52 8.61 -0.70
CA THR A 16 6.75 7.21 -0.37
C THR A 16 5.67 6.37 -1.03
N MET A 17 6.07 5.55 -2.01
CA MET A 17 5.18 4.71 -2.79
C MET A 17 5.19 3.27 -2.26
N VAL A 18 4.02 2.78 -1.85
CA VAL A 18 3.78 1.36 -1.54
C VAL A 18 2.98 0.74 -2.68
N LEU A 19 3.56 -0.23 -3.37
CA LEU A 19 2.89 -0.97 -4.42
C LEU A 19 2.32 -2.27 -3.85
N LEU A 20 1.03 -2.52 -4.08
CA LEU A 20 0.41 -3.79 -3.75
C LEU A 20 0.73 -4.81 -4.85
N ASP A 21 1.58 -5.80 -4.52
CA ASP A 21 2.12 -6.80 -5.46
C ASP A 21 2.28 -8.16 -4.75
N LEU A 22 2.03 -9.26 -5.47
CA LEU A 22 2.16 -10.62 -4.95
C LEU A 22 3.62 -11.00 -4.62
N GLN A 23 4.60 -10.25 -5.12
CA GLN A 23 6.02 -10.41 -4.82
C GLN A 23 6.47 -9.60 -3.60
N GLY A 24 5.56 -8.86 -2.96
CA GLY A 24 5.88 -8.07 -1.77
C GLY A 24 5.96 -8.91 -0.49
N ASP A 25 6.35 -8.24 0.59
CA ASP A 25 6.37 -8.83 1.92
C ASP A 25 4.95 -8.93 2.49
N GLU A 26 4.69 -9.97 3.28
CA GLU A 26 3.44 -10.10 4.03
C GLU A 26 3.58 -9.40 5.39
N LEU A 27 2.55 -8.65 5.76
CA LEU A 27 2.44 -8.00 7.07
C LEU A 27 1.15 -8.45 7.72
N ASP A 28 1.20 -8.78 9.01
CA ASP A 28 -0.01 -8.84 9.81
C ASP A 28 -0.51 -7.42 10.14
N SER A 29 -1.70 -7.32 10.75
CA SER A 29 -2.29 -6.01 11.06
C SER A 29 -1.46 -5.19 12.06
N LEU A 30 -0.70 -5.82 12.96
CA LEU A 30 0.16 -5.11 13.92
C LEU A 30 1.41 -4.56 13.23
N GLY A 31 2.05 -5.37 12.39
CA GLY A 31 3.18 -4.98 11.56
C GLY A 31 2.81 -3.86 10.59
N PHE A 32 1.64 -3.95 9.97
CA PHE A 32 1.13 -2.87 9.12
C PHE A 32 0.88 -1.58 9.92
N ALA A 33 0.23 -1.68 11.10
CA ALA A 33 -0.02 -0.54 11.97
C ALA A 33 1.28 0.16 12.40
N LYS A 34 2.28 -0.62 12.80
CA LYS A 34 3.63 -0.12 13.13
C LYS A 34 4.29 0.56 11.92
N SER A 35 4.19 -0.04 10.73
CA SER A 35 4.80 0.53 9.52
C SER A 35 4.22 1.89 9.13
N LEU A 36 2.92 2.10 9.36
CA LEU A 36 2.26 3.40 9.18
C LEU A 36 2.70 4.40 10.24
N ASP A 37 2.76 3.98 11.51
CA ASP A 37 3.22 4.84 12.61
C ASP A 37 4.63 5.36 12.37
N GLU A 38 5.54 4.48 11.95
CA GLU A 38 6.91 4.85 11.56
C GLU A 38 6.93 5.82 10.38
N GLN A 39 6.11 5.58 9.35
CA GLN A 39 6.00 6.50 8.21
C GLN A 39 5.59 7.90 8.66
N PHE A 40 4.54 8.01 9.47
CA PHE A 40 4.04 9.33 9.92
C PHE A 40 4.91 10.00 10.98
N THR A 41 5.72 9.22 11.72
CA THR A 41 6.65 9.75 12.72
C THR A 41 7.91 10.30 12.08
N TYR A 42 8.48 9.60 11.11
CA TYR A 42 9.82 9.89 10.59
C TYR A 42 9.82 10.54 9.20
N ALA A 43 8.72 10.46 8.45
CA ALA A 43 8.63 11.06 7.14
C ALA A 43 7.60 12.20 7.11
N SER A 44 7.95 13.28 6.41
CA SER A 44 7.07 14.44 6.20
C SER A 44 6.42 14.45 4.80
N ASN A 45 6.66 13.41 4.01
CA ASN A 45 6.19 13.26 2.64
C ASN A 45 4.83 12.56 2.56
N THR A 46 4.26 12.51 1.36
CA THR A 46 2.97 11.83 1.14
C THR A 46 3.20 10.32 1.00
N LEU A 47 2.43 9.52 1.74
CA LEU A 47 2.35 8.08 1.56
C LEU A 47 1.31 7.75 0.47
N VAL A 48 1.74 7.08 -0.60
CA VAL A 48 0.89 6.72 -1.75
C VAL A 48 0.82 5.22 -1.90
N PHE A 49 -0.40 4.66 -1.87
CA PHE A 49 -0.65 3.27 -2.20
C PHE A 49 -1.04 3.11 -3.67
N VAL A 50 -0.40 2.17 -4.38
CA VAL A 50 -0.69 1.86 -5.78
C VAL A 50 -1.26 0.46 -5.90
N ILE A 51 -2.41 0.36 -6.59
CA ILE A 51 -3.07 -0.89 -6.94
C ILE A 51 -3.04 -1.00 -8.46
N GLY A 52 -2.44 -2.07 -8.98
CA GLY A 52 -2.40 -2.33 -10.42
C GLY A 52 -3.75 -2.74 -10.99
N GLY A 53 -3.90 -2.57 -12.30
CA GLY A 53 -5.02 -3.11 -13.08
C GLY A 53 -4.98 -4.63 -13.25
N SER A 54 -5.88 -5.16 -14.08
CA SER A 54 -6.06 -6.60 -14.29
C SER A 54 -4.86 -7.31 -14.93
N MET A 55 -3.96 -6.56 -15.58
CA MET A 55 -2.75 -7.09 -16.23
C MET A 55 -1.51 -6.99 -15.33
N GLY A 56 -1.66 -6.57 -14.07
CA GLY A 56 -0.55 -6.25 -13.19
C GLY A 56 0.03 -4.85 -13.46
N VAL A 57 1.24 -4.59 -12.96
CA VAL A 57 1.95 -3.32 -13.16
C VAL A 57 3.25 -3.50 -13.93
N ASP A 58 3.59 -2.48 -14.72
CA ASP A 58 4.84 -2.42 -15.47
C ASP A 58 6.07 -2.45 -14.52
N ASP A 59 7.18 -3.04 -14.96
CA ASP A 59 8.42 -3.12 -14.17
C ASP A 59 8.96 -1.75 -13.74
N ALA A 60 8.70 -0.70 -14.53
CA ALA A 60 9.07 0.67 -14.16
C ALA A 60 8.33 1.15 -12.89
N VAL A 61 7.07 0.75 -12.73
CA VAL A 61 6.27 1.06 -11.53
C VAL A 61 6.81 0.27 -10.33
N ARG A 62 7.11 -1.02 -10.53
CA ARG A 62 7.70 -1.86 -9.47
C ARG A 62 9.06 -1.34 -9.02
N LYS A 63 9.91 -0.88 -9.94
CA LYS A 63 11.21 -0.27 -9.63
C LYS A 63 11.10 1.08 -8.91
N ARG A 64 10.03 1.85 -9.15
CA ARG A 64 9.78 3.12 -8.43
C ARG A 64 9.26 2.89 -7.01
N ALA A 65 8.58 1.78 -6.74
CA ALA A 65 8.00 1.52 -5.43
C ALA A 65 9.09 1.47 -4.34
N ASP A 66 8.89 2.22 -3.27
CA ASP A 66 9.77 2.19 -2.10
C ASP A 66 9.53 0.92 -1.28
N ARG A 67 8.31 0.38 -1.34
CA ARG A 67 7.93 -0.88 -0.69
C ARG A 67 6.97 -1.69 -1.58
N LEU A 68 7.12 -3.01 -1.53
CA LEU A 68 6.16 -3.94 -2.11
C LEU A 68 5.39 -4.62 -0.98
N TRP A 69 4.05 -4.58 -1.03
CA TRP A 69 3.21 -5.20 -0.02
C TRP A 69 2.31 -6.27 -0.62
N LYS A 70 2.43 -7.49 -0.10
CA LYS A 70 1.57 -8.61 -0.43
C LYS A 70 0.44 -8.71 0.60
N LEU A 71 -0.77 -8.31 0.20
CA LEU A 71 -1.97 -8.41 1.04
C LEU A 71 -2.35 -9.87 1.36
N SER A 72 -2.11 -10.78 0.42
CA SER A 72 -2.45 -12.20 0.57
C SER A 72 -1.73 -13.04 -0.47
N SER A 73 -1.62 -14.35 -0.21
CA SER A 73 -1.18 -15.35 -1.18
C SER A 73 -2.24 -15.67 -2.25
N VAL A 74 -3.52 -15.32 -2.03
CA VAL A 74 -4.56 -15.45 -3.06
C VAL A 74 -4.72 -14.16 -3.85
N THR A 75 -5.14 -14.29 -5.12
CA THR A 75 -5.39 -13.14 -5.99
C THR A 75 -6.79 -12.61 -5.79
N PHE A 76 -6.91 -11.31 -5.48
CA PHE A 76 -8.18 -10.61 -5.41
C PHE A 76 -8.37 -9.67 -6.62
N PRO A 77 -9.62 -9.44 -7.08
CA PRO A 77 -9.89 -8.36 -8.02
C PRO A 77 -9.45 -7.01 -7.45
N HIS A 78 -8.87 -6.14 -8.27
CA HIS A 78 -8.38 -4.82 -7.85
C HIS A 78 -9.41 -3.98 -7.08
N GLN A 79 -10.71 -4.13 -7.39
CA GLN A 79 -11.79 -3.45 -6.67
C GLN A 79 -11.92 -3.92 -5.21
N ILE A 80 -11.73 -5.22 -4.96
CA ILE A 80 -11.74 -5.81 -3.61
C ILE A 80 -10.46 -5.43 -2.87
N VAL A 81 -9.30 -5.46 -3.55
CA VAL A 81 -8.03 -4.98 -2.99
C VAL A 81 -8.16 -3.56 -2.45
N ARG A 82 -8.83 -2.66 -3.18
CA ARG A 82 -9.08 -1.29 -2.73
C ARG A 82 -9.92 -1.24 -1.44
N LEU A 83 -10.93 -2.09 -1.32
CA LEU A 83 -11.75 -2.17 -0.11
C LEU A 83 -10.95 -2.71 1.08
N LEU A 84 -10.20 -3.78 0.88
CA LEU A 84 -9.35 -4.40 1.92
C LEU A 84 -8.27 -3.43 2.40
N LEU A 85 -7.63 -2.70 1.48
CA LEU A 85 -6.64 -1.68 1.80
C LEU A 85 -7.24 -0.60 2.70
N LEU A 86 -8.41 -0.06 2.34
CA LEU A 86 -9.07 0.98 3.14
C LEU A 86 -9.44 0.49 4.54
N GLU A 87 -9.94 -0.75 4.64
CA GLU A 87 -10.25 -1.37 5.93
C GLU A 87 -8.98 -1.58 6.78
N GLN A 88 -7.89 -2.07 6.19
CA GLN A 88 -6.64 -2.26 6.93
C GLN A 88 -6.01 -0.94 7.37
N ILE A 89 -6.10 0.12 6.55
CA ILE A 89 -5.68 1.47 6.95
C ILE A 89 -6.49 1.92 8.16
N TYR A 90 -7.81 1.81 8.10
CA TYR A 90 -8.67 2.16 9.24
C TYR A 90 -8.32 1.35 10.51
N ARG A 91 -8.16 0.03 10.37
CA ARG A 91 -7.73 -0.89 11.44
C ARG A 91 -6.40 -0.46 12.05
N ALA A 92 -5.40 -0.14 11.24
CA ALA A 92 -4.10 0.31 11.69
C ALA A 92 -4.18 1.59 12.53
N PHE A 93 -4.95 2.59 12.09
CA PHE A 93 -5.18 3.80 12.88
C PHE A 93 -5.90 3.51 14.22
N LYS A 94 -6.85 2.57 14.24
CA LYS A 94 -7.48 2.14 15.50
C LYS A 94 -6.50 1.47 16.46
N ILE A 95 -5.63 0.60 15.93
CA ILE A 95 -4.56 -0.04 16.71
C ILE A 95 -3.63 1.03 17.31
N ASN A 96 -3.13 1.96 16.49
CA ASN A 96 -2.19 2.99 16.94
C ASN A 96 -2.79 3.98 17.93
N THR A 97 -4.10 4.26 17.84
CA THR A 97 -4.82 5.13 18.79
C THR A 97 -5.31 4.41 20.04
N HIS A 98 -4.94 3.13 20.23
CA HIS A 98 -5.36 2.31 21.37
C HIS A 98 -6.88 2.24 21.56
N GLN A 99 -7.64 2.47 20.50
CA GLN A 99 -9.08 2.32 20.52
C GLN A 99 -9.43 0.86 20.30
N ILE A 100 -10.39 0.34 21.07
CA ILE A 100 -10.86 -1.04 20.91
C ILE A 100 -11.38 -1.18 19.47
N TYR A 101 -10.71 -2.04 18.71
CA TYR A 101 -11.16 -2.44 17.39
C TYR A 101 -11.38 -3.95 17.39
N HIS A 102 -12.43 -4.37 16.68
CA HIS A 102 -13.12 -5.64 16.85
C HIS A 102 -12.19 -6.85 17.08
N LYS A 103 -12.47 -7.57 18.17
CA LYS A 103 -12.08 -8.97 18.37
C LYS A 103 -12.85 -9.86 17.42
#